data_AF-A0A950MSP4-F1
#
_entry.id   AF-A0A950MSP4-F1
#
_cell.length_a   1.000
_cell.length_b   1.000
_cell.length_c   1.000
_cell.angle_alpha   90.00
_cell.angle_beta   90.00
_cell.angle_gamma   90.00
#
_symmetry.space_group_name_H-M   'P 1'
#
loop_
_entity.id
_entity.type
_entity.pdbx_description
1 polymer ?
#
loop_
_entity_poly.entity_id
_entity_poly.type
_entity_poly.pdbx_seq_one_letter_code
_entity_poly.pdbx_strand_id
1 'polypeptide(L)'
;MRKWLCLLVLATSACGSFPSREGYAQKAYYWQGRDANELLASWGAPSKSMTMPNGNTLYTYSKSYNQQQPYFDNRRFEPGSRFTVMENGQPRVIETPGRWVYDGTTGGGFQHYSCTTNFVVNSKTQLVESVSFDGNDCLAVPRQ
;
A
#
# COMPACT_ATOMS: atom_id res chain seq x y z
N MET A 1 -0.65 -41.81 -21.54
CA MET A 1 -1.29 -40.77 -20.70
C MET A 1 -0.27 -40.08 -19.77
N ARG A 2 0.93 -39.68 -20.26
CA ARG A 2 2.03 -39.15 -19.43
C ARG A 2 2.76 -37.95 -20.07
N LYS A 3 2.04 -37.20 -20.91
CA LYS A 3 2.55 -35.97 -21.57
C LYS A 3 1.73 -34.72 -21.22
N TRP A 4 0.62 -34.89 -20.49
CA TRP A 4 -0.29 -33.81 -20.09
C TRP A 4 -0.10 -33.37 -18.63
N LEU A 5 0.88 -33.93 -17.91
CA LEU A 5 1.19 -33.50 -16.54
C LEU A 5 2.16 -32.30 -16.47
N CYS A 6 2.91 -32.02 -17.54
CA CYS A 6 3.90 -30.94 -17.55
C CYS A 6 3.31 -29.56 -17.86
N LEU A 7 2.09 -29.48 -18.41
CA LEU A 7 1.45 -28.18 -18.73
C LEU A 7 0.75 -27.52 -17.55
N LEU A 8 0.51 -28.23 -16.45
CA LEU A 8 -0.17 -27.70 -15.27
C LEU A 8 0.77 -27.01 -14.25
N VAL A 9 2.09 -27.19 -14.37
CA VAL A 9 3.08 -26.58 -13.46
C VAL A 9 3.46 -25.15 -13.87
N LEU A 10 3.15 -24.72 -15.11
CA LEU A 10 3.51 -23.38 -15.60
C LEU A 10 2.50 -22.27 -15.22
N ALA A 11 1.37 -22.59 -14.58
CA ALA A 11 0.30 -21.63 -14.32
C ALA A 11 0.34 -20.94 -12.94
N THR A 12 1.28 -21.30 -12.05
CA THR A 12 1.33 -20.76 -10.69
C THR A 12 2.34 -19.63 -10.48
N SER A 13 3.00 -19.11 -11.52
CA SER A 13 3.98 -18.02 -11.40
C SER A 13 3.39 -16.62 -11.56
N ALA A 14 2.11 -16.42 -11.26
CA ALA A 14 1.43 -15.11 -11.34
C ALA A 14 1.29 -14.41 -9.97
N CYS A 15 2.14 -14.75 -8.99
CA CYS A 15 2.11 -14.13 -7.66
C CYS A 15 3.32 -13.19 -7.53
N GLY A 16 3.13 -11.89 -7.73
CA GLY A 16 4.23 -10.92 -7.52
C GLY A 16 3.93 -9.45 -7.81
N SER A 17 2.74 -9.09 -8.29
CA SER A 17 2.42 -7.72 -8.68
C SER A 17 1.85 -6.85 -7.55
N PHE A 18 1.75 -7.37 -6.32
CA PHE A 18 1.34 -6.55 -5.19
C PHE A 18 2.51 -5.74 -4.64
N PRO A 19 2.39 -4.40 -4.53
CA PRO A 19 3.40 -3.57 -3.92
C PRO A 19 3.56 -4.01 -2.45
N SER A 20 4.70 -4.62 -2.14
CA SER A 20 5.01 -5.18 -0.81
C SER A 20 6.29 -4.58 -0.25
N ARG A 21 6.41 -4.59 1.08
CA ARG A 21 7.60 -4.11 1.78
C ARG A 21 8.76 -5.09 1.59
N GLU A 22 8.49 -6.38 1.57
CA GLU A 22 9.47 -7.44 1.37
C GLU A 22 10.08 -7.36 -0.03
N GLY A 23 9.25 -7.13 -1.05
CA GLY A 23 9.73 -6.91 -2.42
C GLY A 23 10.56 -5.63 -2.53
N TYR A 24 10.24 -4.58 -1.77
CA TYR A 24 11.05 -3.37 -1.70
C TYR A 24 12.41 -3.64 -1.06
N ALA A 25 12.41 -4.36 0.06
CA ALA A 25 13.62 -4.75 0.78
C ALA A 25 14.60 -5.50 -0.14
N GLN A 26 14.10 -6.47 -0.91
CA GLN A 26 14.91 -7.20 -1.89
C GLN A 26 15.54 -6.26 -2.94
N LYS A 27 14.76 -5.32 -3.49
CA LYS A 27 15.26 -4.33 -4.47
C LYS A 27 16.28 -3.36 -3.86
N ALA A 28 16.09 -2.94 -2.61
CA ALA A 28 17.00 -2.06 -1.91
C ALA A 28 18.30 -2.78 -1.54
N TYR A 29 18.22 -3.97 -0.95
CA TYR A 29 19.38 -4.76 -0.54
C TYR A 29 20.20 -5.31 -1.72
N TYR A 30 19.60 -5.46 -2.90
CA TYR A 30 20.33 -5.79 -4.13
C TYR A 30 21.52 -4.87 -4.43
N TRP A 31 21.48 -3.64 -3.93
CA TRP A 31 22.56 -2.67 -4.13
C TRP A 31 23.73 -2.84 -3.17
N GLN A 32 23.61 -3.63 -2.10
CA GLN A 32 24.73 -3.89 -1.21
C GLN A 32 25.90 -4.54 -1.97
N GLY A 33 27.08 -3.95 -1.85
CA GLY A 33 28.29 -4.35 -2.57
C GLY A 33 28.37 -3.90 -4.03
N ARG A 34 27.38 -3.16 -4.55
CA ARG A 34 27.42 -2.61 -5.92
C ARG A 34 28.01 -1.21 -5.96
N ASP A 35 28.39 -0.79 -7.16
CA ASP A 35 28.93 0.54 -7.42
C ASP A 35 27.88 1.64 -7.24
N ALA A 36 28.29 2.73 -6.60
CA ALA A 36 27.44 3.87 -6.31
C ALA A 36 27.04 4.64 -7.57
N ASN A 37 27.86 4.65 -8.62
CA ASN A 37 27.49 5.30 -9.88
C ASN A 37 26.38 4.53 -10.59
N GLU A 38 26.40 3.19 -10.52
CA GLU A 38 25.27 2.37 -11.02
C GLU A 38 23.99 2.64 -10.22
N LEU A 39 24.10 2.76 -8.88
CA LEU A 39 22.99 3.14 -8.02
C LEU A 39 22.42 4.49 -8.44
N LEU A 40 23.25 5.51 -8.57
CA LEU A 40 22.87 6.87 -8.96
C LEU A 40 22.27 6.91 -10.38
N ALA A 41 22.78 6.10 -11.31
CA ALA A 41 22.22 5.97 -12.65
C ALA A 41 20.83 5.32 -12.64
N SER A 42 20.61 4.32 -11.77
CA SER A 42 19.32 3.61 -11.71
C SER A 42 18.28 4.30 -10.83
N TRP A 43 18.68 5.00 -9.77
CA TRP A 43 17.79 5.65 -8.80
C TRP A 43 17.68 7.16 -9.00
N GLY A 44 18.60 7.75 -9.76
CA GLY A 44 18.71 9.20 -9.94
C GLY A 44 19.43 9.89 -8.79
N ALA A 45 19.41 11.22 -8.81
CA ALA A 45 20.02 12.04 -7.77
C ALA A 45 19.31 11.82 -6.42
N PRO A 46 20.06 11.70 -5.31
CA PRO A 46 19.48 11.53 -3.99
C PRO A 46 18.80 12.82 -3.52
N SER A 47 17.77 12.68 -2.68
CA SER A 47 17.10 13.82 -2.04
C SER A 47 18.04 14.59 -1.11
N LYS A 48 18.94 13.86 -0.45
CA LYS A 48 19.99 14.45 0.39
C LYS A 48 21.25 13.58 0.32
N SER A 49 22.41 14.22 0.38
CA SER A 49 23.69 13.56 0.52
C SER A 49 24.51 14.19 1.63
N MET A 50 25.22 13.39 2.42
CA MET A 50 26.17 13.91 3.40
C MET A 50 27.39 13.02 3.57
N THR A 51 28.53 13.60 3.91
CA THR A 51 29.70 12.84 4.33
C THR A 51 29.58 12.53 5.82
N MET A 52 29.68 11.25 6.16
CA MET A 52 29.64 10.74 7.51
C MET A 52 31.01 10.92 8.21
N PRO A 53 31.06 10.93 9.55
CA PRO A 53 32.32 11.08 10.30
C PRO A 53 33.40 10.02 9.99
N ASN A 54 32.99 8.82 9.57
CA ASN A 54 33.89 7.74 9.13
C ASN A 54 34.46 7.95 7.71
N GLY A 55 34.09 9.05 7.04
CA GLY A 55 34.51 9.38 5.68
C GLY A 55 33.65 8.76 4.58
N ASN A 56 32.64 7.94 4.91
CA ASN A 56 31.70 7.41 3.92
C ASN A 56 30.67 8.47 3.52
N THR A 57 30.00 8.26 2.39
CA THR A 57 28.93 9.13 1.91
C THR A 57 27.59 8.47 2.14
N LEU A 58 26.67 9.17 2.79
CA LEU A 58 25.28 8.77 2.94
C LEU A 58 24.44 9.41 1.83
N TYR A 59 23.79 8.59 1.01
CA TYR A 59 22.78 9.00 0.05
C TYR A 59 21.38 8.65 0.58
N THR A 60 20.52 9.66 0.69
CA THR A 60 19.17 9.52 1.20
C THR A 60 18.16 9.84 0.11
N TYR A 61 17.24 8.91 -0.13
CA TYR A 61 16.08 9.04 -1.00
C TYR A 61 14.83 9.07 -0.16
N SER A 62 14.11 10.18 -0.16
CA SER A 62 12.89 10.36 0.63
C SER A 62 11.71 10.71 -0.27
N LYS A 63 10.62 9.97 -0.13
CA LYS A 63 9.31 10.32 -0.69
C LYS A 63 8.29 10.46 0.43
N SER A 64 7.42 11.45 0.34
CA SER A 64 6.25 11.57 1.21
C SER A 64 5.08 12.21 0.48
N TYR A 65 3.87 11.78 0.81
CA TYR A 65 2.63 12.34 0.27
C TYR A 65 1.47 12.12 1.24
N ASN A 66 0.42 12.93 1.09
CA ASN A 66 -0.83 12.74 1.81
C ASN A 66 -1.87 12.19 0.83
N GLN A 67 -2.61 11.18 1.25
CA GLN A 67 -3.72 10.64 0.49
C GLN A 67 -5.01 10.85 1.27
N GLN A 68 -6.00 11.45 0.62
CA GLN A 68 -7.34 11.56 1.19
C GLN A 68 -8.00 10.18 1.18
N GLN A 69 -8.51 9.76 2.33
CA GLN A 69 -9.31 8.55 2.44
C GLN A 69 -10.70 8.80 1.85
N PRO A 70 -11.28 7.79 1.19
CA PRO A 70 -12.66 7.90 0.74
C PRO A 70 -13.58 8.21 1.91
N TYR A 71 -14.60 9.01 1.62
CA TYR A 71 -15.66 9.35 2.55
C TYR A 71 -16.87 8.46 2.25
N PHE A 72 -17.32 7.74 3.27
CA PHE A 72 -18.48 6.86 3.17
C PHE A 72 -19.60 7.39 4.06
N ASP A 73 -20.76 7.60 3.44
CA ASP A 73 -22.03 7.84 4.11
C ASP A 73 -22.69 6.48 4.36
N ASN A 74 -22.71 6.06 5.64
CA ASN A 74 -23.26 4.77 6.01
C ASN A 74 -24.78 4.91 6.18
N ARG A 75 -25.51 4.22 5.32
CA ARG A 75 -26.97 4.18 5.37
C ARG A 75 -27.42 2.74 5.54
N ARG A 76 -28.29 2.53 6.53
CA ARG A 76 -28.93 1.25 6.78
C ARG A 76 -30.39 1.34 6.32
N PHE A 77 -30.87 0.28 5.68
CA PHE A 77 -32.28 0.16 5.37
C PHE A 77 -33.02 -0.48 6.54
N GLU A 78 -34.02 0.22 7.08
CA GLU A 78 -34.95 -0.30 8.08
C GLU A 78 -36.21 -0.77 7.35
N PRO A 79 -36.52 -2.08 7.37
CA PRO A 79 -37.69 -2.60 6.69
C PRO A 79 -38.97 -2.10 7.36
N GLY A 80 -39.98 -1.84 6.53
CA GLY A 80 -41.32 -1.53 6.98
C GLY A 80 -41.96 -2.71 7.71
N SER A 81 -43.05 -2.45 8.40
CA SER A 81 -43.79 -3.44 9.17
C SER A 81 -45.28 -3.39 8.85
N ARG A 82 -45.92 -4.56 8.93
CA ARG A 82 -47.34 -4.74 8.63
C ARG A 82 -48.05 -5.29 9.86
N PHE A 83 -49.09 -4.58 10.31
CA PHE A 83 -49.87 -4.96 11.49
C PHE A 83 -51.35 -5.00 11.13
N THR A 84 -52.11 -5.88 11.78
CA THR A 84 -53.57 -5.93 11.67
C THR A 84 -54.18 -5.44 12.97
N VAL A 85 -55.00 -4.41 12.90
CA VAL A 85 -55.71 -3.82 14.05
C VAL A 85 -57.20 -4.00 13.86
N MET A 86 -57.91 -4.36 14.93
CA MET A 86 -59.37 -4.41 14.92
C MET A 86 -59.92 -3.02 15.22
N GLU A 87 -60.63 -2.42 14.27
CA GLU A 87 -61.26 -1.11 14.40
C GLU A 87 -62.77 -1.30 14.19
N ASN A 88 -63.58 -1.04 15.22
CA ASN A 88 -65.04 -1.25 15.20
C ASN A 88 -65.46 -2.69 14.81
N GLY A 89 -64.69 -3.70 15.21
CA GLY A 89 -64.97 -5.11 14.89
C GLY A 89 -64.58 -5.55 13.48
N GLN A 90 -63.98 -4.68 12.66
CA GLN A 90 -63.44 -5.04 11.34
C GLN A 90 -61.89 -5.05 11.33
N PRO A 91 -61.26 -6.00 10.61
CA PRO A 91 -59.82 -6.04 10.49
C PRO A 91 -59.31 -4.96 9.53
N ARG A 92 -58.41 -4.10 10.01
CA ARG A 92 -57.70 -3.10 9.21
C ARG A 92 -56.22 -3.42 9.17
N VAL A 93 -55.64 -3.47 7.98
CA VAL A 93 -54.20 -3.66 7.78
C VAL A 93 -53.51 -2.29 7.73
N ILE A 94 -52.49 -2.11 8.56
CA ILE A 94 -51.65 -0.92 8.59
C ILE A 94 -50.25 -1.33 8.12
N GLU A 95 -49.78 -0.68 7.06
CA GLU A 95 -48.43 -0.86 6.52
C GLU A 95 -47.60 0.39 6.79
N THR A 96 -46.40 0.20 7.33
CA THR A 96 -45.40 1.26 7.45
C THR A 96 -44.35 1.06 6.37
N PRO A 97 -44.01 2.10 5.59
CA PRO A 97 -42.99 1.98 4.55
C PRO A 97 -41.60 1.81 5.16
N GLY A 98 -40.73 1.04 4.49
CA GLY A 98 -39.32 0.97 4.86
C GLY A 98 -38.60 2.29 4.60
N ARG A 99 -37.49 2.53 5.30
CA ARG A 99 -36.77 3.80 5.25
C ARG A 99 -35.26 3.57 5.28
N TRP A 100 -34.53 4.42 4.55
CA TRP A 100 -33.09 4.59 4.74
C TRP A 100 -32.82 5.49 5.93
N VAL A 101 -32.04 4.96 6.88
CA VAL A 101 -31.61 5.68 8.09
C VAL A 101 -30.12 5.91 8.00
N TYR A 102 -29.72 7.13 8.32
CA TYR A 102 -28.34 7.54 8.41
C TYR A 102 -27.70 6.94 9.67
N ASP A 103 -26.63 6.19 9.49
CA ASP A 103 -25.90 5.46 10.53
C ASP A 103 -24.52 6.08 10.82
N GLY A 104 -24.33 7.33 10.38
CA GLY A 104 -23.08 8.04 10.52
C GLY A 104 -22.21 7.98 9.27
N THR A 105 -21.00 8.53 9.39
CA THR A 105 -20.02 8.59 8.32
C THR A 105 -18.70 7.98 8.75
N THR A 106 -17.95 7.46 7.78
CA THR A 106 -16.63 6.86 8.02
C THR A 106 -15.65 7.33 6.95
N GLY A 107 -14.41 7.57 7.36
CA GLY A 107 -13.34 8.02 6.48
C GLY A 107 -13.30 9.55 6.33
N GLY A 108 -12.90 10.03 5.15
CA GLY A 108 -12.72 11.46 4.88
C GLY A 108 -11.46 12.11 5.49
N GLY A 109 -10.67 11.36 6.26
CA GLY A 109 -9.38 11.80 6.80
C GLY A 109 -8.25 11.80 5.76
N PHE A 110 -7.08 12.29 6.16
CA PHE A 110 -5.84 12.17 5.39
C PHE A 110 -4.93 11.12 6.02
N GLN A 111 -4.32 10.29 5.18
CA GLN A 111 -3.26 9.37 5.57
C GLN A 111 -1.93 9.88 5.03
N HIS A 112 -0.94 10.00 5.91
CA HIS A 112 0.40 10.40 5.54
C HIS A 112 1.22 9.16 5.19
N TYR A 113 1.79 9.15 3.99
CA TYR A 113 2.66 8.10 3.49
C TYR A 113 4.08 8.63 3.35
N SER A 114 5.06 7.84 3.79
CA SER A 114 6.47 8.17 3.68
C SER A 114 7.33 6.93 3.44
N CYS A 115 8.42 7.11 2.70
CA CYS A 115 9.51 6.14 2.64
C CYS A 115 10.83 6.88 2.50
N THR A 116 11.77 6.58 3.38
CA THR A 116 13.14 7.07 3.36
C THR A 116 14.08 5.89 3.21
N THR A 117 14.92 5.91 2.18
CA THR A 117 15.94 4.89 1.94
C THR A 117 17.31 5.51 1.96
N ASN A 118 18.23 4.86 2.65
CA ASN A 118 19.58 5.31 2.92
C ASN A 118 20.56 4.29 2.36
N PHE A 119 21.50 4.77 1.56
CA PHE A 119 22.65 4.01 1.07
C PHE A 119 23.92 4.62 1.64
N VAL A 120 24.66 3.83 2.40
CA VAL A 120 26.00 4.21 2.86
C VAL A 120 26.99 3.73 1.81
N VAL A 121 27.69 4.66 1.19
CA VAL A 121 28.69 4.41 0.15
C VAL A 121 30.08 4.63 0.73
N ASN A 122 30.94 3.65 0.54
CA ASN A 122 32.35 3.76 0.91
C ASN A 122 33.06 4.74 -0.03
N SER A 123 33.64 5.81 0.51
CA SER A 123 34.23 6.87 -0.33
C SER A 123 35.48 6.42 -1.11
N LYS A 124 36.16 5.37 -0.67
CA LYS A 124 37.38 4.86 -1.32
C LYS A 124 37.07 3.89 -2.45
N THR A 125 36.16 2.95 -2.20
CA THR A 125 35.82 1.89 -3.16
C THR A 125 34.62 2.24 -4.04
N GLN A 126 33.88 3.29 -3.68
CA GLN A 126 32.62 3.69 -4.32
C GLN A 126 31.55 2.58 -4.27
N LEU A 127 31.68 1.60 -3.37
CA LEU A 127 30.71 0.54 -3.18
C LEU A 127 29.69 0.89 -2.09
N VAL A 128 28.45 0.45 -2.27
CA VAL A 128 27.42 0.51 -1.23
C VAL A 128 27.74 -0.49 -0.12
N GLU A 129 28.04 0.02 1.07
CA GLU A 129 28.40 -0.78 2.25
C GLU A 129 27.17 -1.26 3.02
N SER A 130 26.15 -0.40 3.15
CA SER A 130 24.91 -0.76 3.82
C SER A 130 23.71 -0.03 3.23
N VAL A 131 22.55 -0.64 3.42
CA VAL A 131 21.27 -0.11 2.96
C VAL A 131 20.27 -0.22 4.09
N SER A 132 19.52 0.84 4.35
CA SER A 132 18.41 0.86 5.30
C SER A 132 17.25 1.65 4.74
N PHE A 133 16.03 1.29 5.15
CA PHE A 133 14.84 2.02 4.75
C PHE A 133 13.82 2.04 5.89
N ASP A 134 13.08 3.14 5.98
CA ASP A 134 12.08 3.39 7.01
C ASP A 134 10.87 4.17 6.46
N GLY A 135 9.72 4.04 7.10
CA GLY A 135 8.45 4.64 6.68
C GLY A 135 7.38 3.60 6.36
N ASN A 136 6.15 4.06 6.16
CA ASN A 136 4.98 3.21 5.97
C ASN A 136 4.63 2.93 4.50
N ASP A 137 5.35 3.51 3.54
CA ASP A 137 5.11 3.37 2.09
C ASP A 137 6.34 2.89 1.29
N CYS A 138 7.25 2.15 1.94
CA CYS A 138 8.37 1.51 1.25
C CYS A 138 7.93 0.26 0.50
N LEU A 139 7.28 0.44 -0.65
CA LEU A 139 6.66 -0.63 -1.43
C LEU A 139 7.29 -0.78 -2.83
N ALA A 140 7.48 -2.03 -3.26
CA ALA A 140 7.98 -2.34 -4.60
C ALA A 140 6.86 -2.22 -5.65
N VAL A 141 6.64 -1.01 -6.16
CA VAL A 141 5.79 -0.82 -7.35
C VAL A 141 6.51 -1.33 -8.61
N PRO A 142 5.78 -1.95 -9.56
CA PRO A 142 6.28 -2.20 -10.91
C PRO A 142 6.62 -0.86 -11.58
N ARG A 143 7.68 -0.81 -12.40
CA ARG A 143 7.88 0.35 -13.29
C ARG A 143 6.71 0.34 -14.29
N GLN A 144 5.92 1.41 -14.32
CA GLN A 144 4.89 1.65 -15.33
C GLN A 144 5.52 2.01 -16.67
#